data_AF-A0A4V5PCF2-F1
#
_entry.id   AF-A0A4V5PCF2-F1
#
_cell.length_a   1.000
_cell.length_b   1.000
_cell.length_c   1.000
_cell.angle_alpha   90.00
_cell.angle_beta   90.00
_cell.angle_gamma   90.00
#
_symmetry.space_group_name_H-M   'P 1'
#
loop_
_entity.id
_entity.type
_entity.pdbx_description
1 polymer ?
#
loop_
_entity_poly.entity_id
_entity_poly.type
_entity_poly.pdbx_seq_one_letter_code
_entity_poly.pdbx_strand_id
1 'polypeptide(L)'
;MIKVLRLQKAVYLIILGVIGLIAYKIMEANKIDWAVYILQFSGLLFLIGAILMVYPIFFAKKVNAEEVQLDPEKHEEDADPSVTTSRP
;
A
#
# COMPACT_ATOMS: atom_id res chain seq x y z
N MET A 1 10.69 -0.13 -7.84
CA MET A 1 9.61 0.75 -8.37
C MET A 1 8.43 0.01 -9.02
N ILE A 2 8.49 -1.31 -9.27
CA ILE A 2 7.37 -2.09 -9.86
C ILE A 2 6.25 -2.48 -8.86
N LYS A 3 6.54 -2.45 -7.55
CA LYS A 3 5.57 -2.80 -6.49
C LYS A 3 4.48 -1.73 -6.30
N VAL A 4 4.82 -0.45 -6.43
CA VAL A 4 3.87 0.68 -6.25
C VAL A 4 2.82 0.70 -7.36
N LEU A 5 3.22 0.34 -8.59
CA LEU A 5 2.33 0.31 -9.75
C LEU A 5 1.18 -0.73 -9.61
N ARG A 6 1.36 -1.76 -8.78
CA ARG A 6 0.33 -2.79 -8.53
C ARG A 6 -0.72 -2.32 -7.53
N LEU A 7 -0.32 -1.60 -6.48
CA LEU A 7 -1.24 -1.07 -5.49
C LEU A 7 -2.10 0.07 -6.07
N GLN A 8 -1.49 0.96 -6.87
CA GLN A 8 -2.25 2.03 -7.55
C GLN A 8 -3.38 1.48 -8.43
N LYS A 9 -3.12 0.37 -9.15
CA LYS A 9 -4.15 -0.29 -9.97
C LYS A 9 -5.33 -0.81 -9.13
N ALA A 10 -5.06 -1.37 -7.95
CA ALA A 10 -6.11 -1.79 -7.02
C ALA A 10 -6.94 -0.59 -6.55
N VAL A 11 -6.31 0.52 -6.22
CA VAL A 11 -7.00 1.76 -5.82
C VAL A 11 -7.90 2.29 -6.95
N TYR A 12 -7.43 2.31 -8.19
CA TYR A 12 -8.27 2.73 -9.33
C TYR A 12 -9.50 1.84 -9.52
N LEU A 13 -9.38 0.51 -9.33
CA LEU A 13 -10.51 -0.41 -9.39
C LEU A 13 -11.53 -0.17 -8.28
N ILE A 14 -11.07 0.12 -7.06
CA ILE A 14 -11.93 0.48 -5.93
C ILE A 14 -12.69 1.78 -6.23
N ILE A 15 -12.00 2.81 -6.73
CA ILE A 15 -12.63 4.08 -7.11
C ILE A 15 -13.69 3.86 -8.19
N LEU A 16 -13.37 3.06 -9.22
CA LEU A 16 -14.33 2.71 -10.27
C LEU A 16 -15.54 1.93 -9.73
N GLY A 17 -15.32 1.03 -8.78
CA GLY A 17 -16.37 0.33 -8.04
C GLY A 17 -17.31 1.31 -7.32
N VAL A 18 -16.76 2.31 -6.61
CA VAL A 18 -17.54 3.35 -5.92
C VAL A 18 -18.38 4.15 -6.92
N ILE A 19 -17.79 4.55 -8.05
CA ILE A 19 -18.52 5.26 -9.11
C ILE A 19 -19.68 4.39 -9.64
N GLY A 20 -19.44 3.10 -9.87
CA GLY A 20 -20.48 2.16 -10.29
C GLY A 20 -21.61 2.02 -9.26
N LEU A 21 -21.29 2.09 -7.97
CA LEU A 21 -22.27 2.00 -6.89
C LEU A 21 -23.13 3.28 -6.80
N ILE A 22 -22.52 4.44 -7.03
CA ILE A 22 -23.24 5.72 -7.18
C ILE A 22 -24.17 5.66 -8.39
N ALA A 23 -23.67 5.16 -9.54
CA ALA A 23 -24.47 5.00 -10.75
C ALA A 23 -25.67 4.07 -10.53
N TYR A 24 -25.45 2.92 -9.87
CA TYR A 24 -26.52 2.01 -9.46
C TYR A 24 -27.59 2.75 -8.66
N LYS A 25 -27.20 3.51 -7.63
CA LYS A 25 -28.14 4.19 -6.74
C LYS A 25 -29.00 5.23 -7.47
N ILE A 26 -28.43 5.91 -8.45
CA ILE A 26 -29.17 6.83 -9.34
C ILE A 26 -30.14 6.06 -10.24
N MET A 27 -29.72 4.92 -10.79
CA MET A 27 -30.54 4.11 -11.71
C MET A 27 -31.66 3.36 -11.00
N GLU A 28 -31.41 2.87 -9.79
CA GLU A 28 -32.38 2.27 -8.89
C GLU A 28 -33.49 3.28 -8.53
N ALA A 29 -33.12 4.52 -8.21
CA ALA A 29 -34.09 5.59 -7.94
C ALA A 29 -35.00 5.89 -9.15
N ASN A 30 -34.51 5.67 -10.37
CA ASN A 30 -35.26 5.82 -11.61
C ASN A 30 -35.99 4.53 -12.06
N LYS A 31 -35.99 3.47 -11.23
CA LYS A 31 -36.59 2.16 -11.54
C LYS A 31 -36.11 1.55 -12.87
N ILE A 32 -34.83 1.68 -13.16
CA ILE A 32 -34.23 1.07 -14.34
C ILE A 32 -33.95 -0.41 -14.04
N ASP A 33 -34.62 -1.32 -14.76
CA ASP A 33 -34.52 -2.78 -14.54
C ASP A 33 -33.09 -3.34 -14.66
N TRP A 34 -32.24 -2.67 -15.45
CA TRP A 34 -30.85 -3.10 -15.66
C TRP A 34 -29.89 -2.57 -14.59
N ALA A 35 -30.36 -1.80 -13.60
CA ALA A 35 -29.53 -1.31 -12.50
C ALA A 35 -28.84 -2.48 -11.76
N VAL A 36 -29.52 -3.61 -11.60
CA VAL A 36 -28.98 -4.77 -10.87
C VAL A 36 -27.66 -5.29 -11.47
N TYR A 37 -27.51 -5.24 -12.80
CA TYR A 37 -26.27 -5.67 -13.46
C TYR A 37 -25.11 -4.72 -13.17
N ILE A 38 -25.38 -3.43 -13.02
CA ILE A 38 -24.38 -2.42 -12.65
C ILE A 38 -23.95 -2.61 -11.20
N LEU A 39 -24.86 -2.98 -10.30
CA LEU A 39 -24.52 -3.34 -8.94
C LEU A 39 -23.62 -4.57 -8.89
N GLN A 40 -23.96 -5.62 -9.65
CA GLN A 40 -23.13 -6.83 -9.75
C GLN A 40 -21.73 -6.52 -10.30
N PHE A 41 -21.64 -5.68 -11.33
CA PHE A 41 -20.37 -5.26 -11.91
C PHE A 41 -19.52 -4.44 -10.92
N SER A 42 -20.15 -3.50 -10.20
CA SER A 42 -19.51 -2.76 -9.12
C SER A 42 -18.98 -3.69 -8.03
N GLY A 43 -19.79 -4.65 -7.58
CA GLY A 43 -19.37 -5.67 -6.61
C GLY A 43 -18.17 -6.50 -7.09
N LEU A 44 -18.14 -6.88 -8.38
CA LEU A 44 -17.02 -7.60 -8.98
C LEU A 44 -15.74 -6.75 -9.00
N LEU A 45 -15.84 -5.46 -9.33
CA LEU A 45 -14.71 -4.52 -9.28
C LEU A 45 -14.14 -4.40 -7.87
N PHE A 46 -14.99 -4.31 -6.85
CA PHE A 46 -14.56 -4.30 -5.45
C PHE A 46 -13.89 -5.61 -5.05
N LEU A 47 -14.43 -6.76 -5.46
CA LEU A 47 -13.83 -8.07 -5.17
C LEU A 47 -12.42 -8.18 -5.76
N ILE A 48 -12.27 -7.84 -7.05
CA ILE A 48 -10.97 -7.87 -7.73
C ILE A 48 -10.01 -6.85 -7.10
N GLY A 49 -10.49 -5.62 -6.84
CA GLY A 49 -9.71 -4.58 -6.17
C GLY A 49 -9.21 -5.01 -4.80
N ALA A 50 -10.06 -5.67 -4.00
CA ALA A 50 -9.69 -6.21 -2.69
C ALA A 50 -8.62 -7.30 -2.80
N ILE A 51 -8.77 -8.27 -3.71
CA ILE A 51 -7.76 -9.32 -3.91
C ILE A 51 -6.41 -8.72 -4.31
N LEU A 52 -6.41 -7.75 -5.23
CA LEU A 52 -5.19 -7.06 -5.67
C LEU A 52 -4.55 -6.23 -4.56
N MET A 53 -5.35 -5.67 -3.63
CA MET A 53 -4.86 -4.96 -2.45
C MET A 53 -4.27 -5.92 -1.41
N VAL A 54 -4.88 -7.09 -1.23
CA VAL A 54 -4.45 -8.10 -0.26
C VAL A 54 -3.15 -8.80 -0.70
N TYR A 55 -2.97 -9.05 -2.00
CA TYR A 55 -1.77 -9.69 -2.56
C TYR A 55 -0.44 -9.08 -2.06
N PRO A 56 -0.16 -7.77 -2.20
CA PRO A 56 1.09 -7.19 -1.74
C PRO A 56 1.27 -7.24 -0.21
N ILE A 57 0.18 -7.32 0.57
CA ILE A 57 0.26 -7.42 2.04
C ILE A 57 0.76 -8.81 2.44
N PHE A 58 0.22 -9.87 1.84
CA PHE A 58 0.67 -11.25 2.09
C PHE A 58 2.09 -11.52 1.57
N PHE A 59 2.45 -10.89 0.44
CA PHE A 59 3.78 -11.02 -0.17
C PHE A 59 4.76 -9.92 0.25
N ALA A 60 4.39 -9.05 1.19
CA ALA A 60 5.34 -8.18 1.84
C ALA A 60 6.30 -9.09 2.62
N LYS A 61 7.47 -9.34 2.02
CA LYS A 61 8.59 -10.04 2.63
C LYS A 61 8.69 -9.51 4.06
N LYS A 62 8.54 -10.39 5.07
CA LYS A 62 8.86 -10.04 6.45
C LYS A 62 10.24 -9.40 6.37
N VAL A 63 10.31 -8.10 6.66
CA VAL A 63 11.60 -7.43 6.81
C VAL A 63 12.29 -8.29 7.85
N ASN A 64 13.38 -8.91 7.42
CA ASN A 64 14.04 -9.94 8.17
C ASN A 64 14.18 -9.43 9.61
N ALA A 65 13.95 -10.32 10.57
CA ALA A 65 14.75 -10.36 11.78
C ALA A 65 16.21 -10.61 11.35
N GLU A 66 16.77 -9.68 10.58
CA GLU A 66 18.20 -9.57 10.36
C GLU A 66 18.66 -9.17 11.74
N GLU A 67 19.22 -10.15 12.43
CA GLU A 67 19.97 -9.95 13.65
C GLU A 67 20.69 -8.62 13.50
N VAL A 68 20.36 -7.70 14.39
CA VAL A 68 21.15 -6.48 14.54
C VAL A 68 22.54 -6.99 14.89
N GLN A 69 23.37 -7.23 13.87
CA GLN A 69 24.79 -7.41 14.04
C GLN A 69 25.25 -6.03 14.48
N LEU A 70 25.16 -5.79 15.79
CA LEU A 70 25.99 -4.81 16.45
C LEU A 70 27.41 -5.31 16.23
N ASP A 71 28.02 -4.95 15.10
CA ASP A 71 29.46 -5.00 14.94
C ASP A 71 30.03 -4.02 15.97
N PRO A 72 30.58 -4.51 17.09
CA PRO A 72 31.06 -3.63 18.16
C PRO A 72 32.28 -2.83 17.71
N GLU A 73 32.92 -3.22 16.62
CA GLU A 73 34.17 -2.67 16.11
C GLU A 73 33.98 -1.43 15.22
N LYS A 74 32.75 -1.06 14.83
CA LYS A 74 32.52 0.12 13.97
C LYS A 74 32.33 1.43 14.73
N HIS A 75 32.56 1.43 16.04
CA HIS A 75 32.32 2.59 16.91
C HIS A 75 33.59 3.31 17.37
N GLU A 76 34.65 3.37 16.56
CA GLU A 76 35.85 4.14 16.91
C GLU A 76 36.50 4.85 15.71
N GLU A 77 35.78 5.64 14.92
CA GLU A 77 36.44 6.58 13.98
C GLU A 77 35.86 8.01 13.95
N ASP A 78 34.81 8.32 14.74
CA ASP A 78 34.25 9.68 14.84
C ASP A 78 34.60 10.41 16.16
N ALA A 79 35.70 10.04 16.81
CA ALA A 79 36.27 10.82 17.91
C ALA A 79 37.51 11.56 17.39
N ASP A 80 37.28 12.74 16.80
CA ASP A 80 38.31 13.74 16.51
C ASP A 80 39.16 14.00 17.78
N PRO A 81 40.46 13.63 17.81
CA PRO A 81 41.29 13.81 18.99
C PRO A 81 41.82 15.25 19.13
N SER A 82 41.35 16.23 18.33
CA SER A 82 41.87 17.60 18.40
C SER A 82 41.31 18.48 19.51
N VAL A 83 40.36 17.96 20.32
CA VAL A 83 39.78 18.71 21.45
C VAL A 83 40.10 18.02 22.78
N THR A 84 41.36 18.08 23.20
CA THR A 84 41.76 18.30 24.62
C THR A 84 43.28 18.22 24.77
N THR A 85 43.82 19.21 25.50
CA THR A 85 45.20 19.29 26.03
C THR A 85 46.18 20.18 25.26
N SER A 86 45.99 21.50 25.38
CA SER A 86 47.08 22.48 25.32
C SER A 86 46.94 23.53 26.44
N ARG A 87 47.39 23.12 27.63
CA ARG A 87 47.89 23.94 28.75
C ARG A 87 48.89 23.03 29.48
N PRO A 88 50.15 23.43 29.68
CA PRO A 88 50.52 24.63 30.43
C PRO A 88 51.37 25.65 29.68
#